data_AF-A0A7X8V9W8-F1
#
_entry.id   AF-A0A7X8V9W8-F1
#
_cell.length_a   1.000
_cell.length_b   1.000
_cell.length_c   1.000
_cell.angle_alpha   90.00
_cell.angle_beta   90.00
_cell.angle_gamma   90.00
#
_symmetry.space_group_name_H-M   'P 1'
#
loop_
_entity.id
_entity.type
_entity.pdbx_description
1 polymer ?
#
loop_
_entity_poly.entity_id
_entity_poly.type
_entity_poly.pdbx_seq_one_letter_code
_entity_poly.pdbx_strand_id
1 'polypeptide(L)' 'MAPAFDIRNLVLQNLAGSTRGEVESYIQETIDMREEEALPGMGILFEVVWSKSSANEKDSMMNKIMQGIPAAKV' A
#
# COMPACT_ATOMS: atom_id res chain seq x y z
N MET A 1 -18.27 -9.60 -20.74
CA MET A 1 -17.02 -9.82 -20.00
C MET A 1 -16.65 -8.48 -19.39
N ALA A 2 -16.83 -8.30 -18.08
CA ALA A 2 -16.47 -7.05 -17.42
C ALA A 2 -14.95 -6.81 -17.61
N PRO A 3 -14.48 -5.57 -17.81
CA PRO A 3 -13.05 -5.31 -17.87
C PRO A 3 -12.42 -5.83 -16.58
N ALA A 4 -11.32 -6.58 -16.70
CA ALA A 4 -10.54 -6.98 -15.54
C ALA A 4 -10.19 -5.70 -14.77
N PHE A 5 -10.67 -5.58 -13.54
CA PHE A 5 -10.39 -4.44 -12.68
C PHE A 5 -8.87 -4.35 -12.51
N ASP A 6 -8.25 -3.28 -13.01
CA ASP A 6 -6.81 -3.07 -12.86
C ASP A 6 -6.52 -2.48 -11.49
N ILE A 7 -6.62 -3.35 -10.48
CA ILE A 7 -6.41 -3.01 -9.07
C ILE A 7 -5.04 -2.35 -8.88
N ARG A 8 -4.04 -2.79 -9.65
CA ARG A 8 -2.69 -2.20 -9.60
C ARG A 8 -2.72 -0.72 -9.97
N ASN A 9 -3.31 -0.39 -11.12
CA ASN A 9 -3.39 0.99 -11.57
C ASN A 9 -4.26 1.86 -10.64
N LEU A 10 -5.37 1.31 -10.13
CA LEU A 10 -6.22 2.01 -9.17
C LEU A 10 -5.49 2.36 -7.87
N VAL A 11 -4.76 1.42 -7.30
CA VAL A 11 -3.97 1.65 -6.07
C VAL A 11 -2.89 2.70 -6.31
N LEU A 12 -2.15 2.60 -7.43
CA LEU A 12 -1.11 3.59 -7.76
C LEU A 12 -1.68 4.99 -8.00
N GLN A 13 -2.84 5.11 -8.67
CA GLN A 13 -3.50 6.41 -8.88
C GLN A 13 -4.05 7.01 -7.59
N ASN A 14 -4.60 6.19 -6.70
CA ASN A 14 -5.11 6.64 -5.42
C ASN A 14 -4.00 7.20 -4.53
N LEU A 15 -2.82 6.56 -4.54
CA LEU A 15 -1.66 6.97 -3.76
C LEU A 15 -0.77 8.02 -4.46
N ALA A 16 -0.99 8.30 -5.75
CA ALA A 16 -0.19 9.25 -6.49
C ALA A 16 -0.29 10.66 -5.89
N GLY A 17 0.87 11.27 -5.61
CA GLY A 17 0.97 12.56 -4.95
C GLY A 17 0.71 12.54 -3.43
N SER A 18 0.43 11.38 -2.83
CA SER A 18 0.29 11.26 -1.38
C SER A 18 1.62 11.46 -0.68
N THR A 19 1.57 12.08 0.50
CA THR A 19 2.68 12.21 1.43
C THR A 19 2.99 10.87 2.09
N ARG A 20 4.19 10.75 2.67
CA ARG A 20 4.59 9.56 3.42
C ARG A 20 3.57 9.17 4.50
N GLY A 21 3.09 10.16 5.26
CA GLY A 21 2.14 9.91 6.35
C GLY A 21 0.80 9.39 5.83
N GLU A 22 0.29 9.93 4.73
CA GLU A 22 -0.95 9.44 4.11
C GLU A 22 -0.82 8.00 3.62
N VAL A 23 0.32 7.63 3.03
CA VAL A 23 0.56 6.24 2.58
C VAL A 23 0.70 5.29 3.77
N GLU A 24 1.39 5.70 4.83
CA GLU A 24 1.53 4.91 6.06
C GLU A 24 0.17 4.69 6.75
N SER A 25 -0.64 5.74 6.87
CA SER A 25 -2.00 5.66 7.38
C SER A 25 -2.85 4.71 6.54
N TYR A 26 -2.79 4.80 5.21
CA TYR A 26 -3.52 3.90 4.32
C TYR A 26 -3.12 2.42 4.52
N ILE A 27 -1.83 2.13 4.66
CA ILE A 27 -1.35 0.77 4.97
C ILE A 27 -1.92 0.28 6.29
N GLN A 28 -1.87 1.11 7.34
CA GLN A 28 -2.35 0.74 8.67
C GLN A 28 -3.86 0.51 8.67
N GLU A 29 -4.63 1.40 8.04
CA GLU A 29 -6.09 1.26 7.88
C GLU A 29 -6.45 0.00 7.10
N THR A 30 -5.76 -0.28 6.00
CA THR A 30 -6.01 -1.48 5.19
C THR A 30 -5.77 -2.77 5.99
N ILE A 31 -4.69 -2.81 6.78
CA ILE A 31 -4.37 -3.94 7.67
C ILE A 31 -5.43 -4.07 8.78
N ASP A 32 -5.82 -2.97 9.42
CA ASP A 32 -6.76 -2.96 10.53
C ASP A 32 -8.17 -3.36 10.09
N MET A 33 -8.59 -2.93 8.89
CA MET A 33 -9.89 -3.26 8.33
C MET A 33 -10.03 -4.74 7.91
N ARG A 34 -8.90 -5.45 7.70
CA ARG A 34 -8.87 -6.85 7.22
C ARG A 34 -9.80 -7.09 6.04
N GLU A 35 -9.91 -6.13 5.13
CA GLU A 35 -10.74 -6.29 3.95
C GLU A 35 -10.09 -7.35 3.04
N GLU A 36 -10.60 -8.57 3.09
CA GLU A 36 -10.11 -9.71 2.29
C GLU A 36 -10.18 -9.41 0.78
N GLU A 37 -11.08 -8.51 0.35
CA GLU A 37 -11.15 -8.01 -1.04
C GLU A 37 -10.05 -6.98 -1.38
N ALA A 38 -9.58 -6.20 -0.40
CA ALA A 38 -8.54 -5.18 -0.58
C ALA A 38 -7.11 -5.72 -0.36
N LEU A 39 -6.98 -6.81 0.41
CA LEU A 39 -5.73 -7.51 0.69
C LEU A 39 -5.67 -8.83 -0.10
N PRO A 40 -5.34 -8.80 -1.40
CA PRO A 40 -5.02 -10.03 -2.13
C PRO A 40 -3.86 -10.75 -1.43
N GLY A 41 -3.59 -12.02 -1.76
CA GLY A 41 -2.57 -12.82 -1.03
C GLY A 41 -1.19 -12.14 -0.84
N MET A 42 -0.79 -11.22 -1.72
CA MET A 42 0.41 -10.38 -1.52
C MET A 42 0.28 -9.38 -0.36
N GLY A 43 -0.89 -8.78 -0.16
CA GLY A 43 -1.21 -7.90 0.95
C GLY A 43 -1.13 -8.61 2.30
N ILE A 44 -1.63 -9.84 2.38
CA ILE A 44 -1.54 -10.67 3.61
C ILE A 44 -0.08 -10.95 3.97
N LEU A 45 0.77 -11.30 2.99
CA LEU A 45 2.20 -11.50 3.23
C LEU A 45 2.88 -10.21 3.70
N PHE A 46 2.50 -9.06 3.12
CA PHE A 46 3.00 -7.77 3.55
C PHE A 46 2.57 -7.42 4.98
N GLU A 47 1.31 -7.68 5.36
CA GLU A 47 0.81 -7.50 6.74
C GLU A 47 1.64 -8.31 7.76
N VAL A 48 1.92 -9.57 7.45
CA VAL A 48 2.73 -10.44 8.32
C VAL A 48 4.13 -9.86 8.52
N VAL A 49 4.78 -9.39 7.45
CA VAL A 49 6.10 -8.76 7.57
C VAL A 49 6.01 -7.43 8.30
N TRP A 50 5.06 -6.57 7.93
CA TRP A 50 4.84 -5.24 8.51
C TRP A 50 4.60 -5.31 10.02
N SER A 51 3.76 -6.23 10.48
CA SER A 51 3.47 -6.42 11.91
C SER A 51 4.66 -6.94 12.71
N LYS A 52 5.62 -7.61 12.06
CA LYS A 52 6.86 -8.13 12.67
C LYS A 52 8.06 -7.21 12.53
N SER A 53 7.97 -6.19 11.68
CA SER A 53 9.04 -5.22 11.44
C SER A 53 9.17 -4.19 12.56
N SER A 54 10.42 -3.90 12.90
CA SER A 54 10.82 -2.76 13.72
C SER A 54 10.52 -1.42 13.04
N ALA A 55 10.57 -0.32 13.79
CA ALA A 55 10.38 1.03 13.25
C ALA A 55 11.36 1.35 12.10
N ASN A 56 12.63 0.94 12.22
CA ASN A 56 13.63 1.15 11.17
C ASN A 56 13.34 0.34 9.89
N GLU A 57 12.84 -0.88 10.05
CA GLU A 57 12.45 -1.72 8.90
C GLU A 57 11.21 -1.16 8.21
N LYS A 58 10.21 -0.70 8.98
CA LYS A 58 9.05 0.03 8.45
C LYS A 58 9.45 1.30 7.72
N ASP A 59 10.39 2.07 8.28
CA ASP A 59 10.90 3.27 7.63
C ASP A 59 11.56 2.96 6.28
N SER A 60 12.39 1.92 6.24
CA SER A 60 13.06 1.44 5.02
C SER A 60 12.06 0.94 3.97
N MET A 61 11.04 0.18 4.39
CA MET A 61 9.95 -0.24 3.50
C MET A 61 9.21 0.97 2.95
N MET A 62 8.90 1.94 3.80
CA MET A 62 8.20 3.15 3.39
C MET A 62 9.02 4.00 2.43
N ASN A 63 10.34 4.07 2.61
CA ASN A 63 11.22 4.76 1.65
C ASN A 63 11.14 4.12 0.25
N LYS A 64 11.11 2.79 0.17
CA LYS A 64 10.97 2.06 -1.11
C LYS A 64 9.59 2.26 -1.74
N ILE A 65 8.53 2.23 -0.93
CA ILE A 65 7.16 2.45 -1.39
C ILE A 65 7.02 3.87 -1.97
N MET A 66 7.49 4.89 -1.24
CA MET A 66 7.45 6.29 -1.70
C MET A 66 8.25 6.53 -2.98
N GLN A 67 9.34 5.80 -3.20
CA GLN A 67 10.10 5.85 -4.47
C GLN A 67 9.34 5.22 -5.64
N GLY A 68 8.45 4.27 -5.37
CA GLY A 68 7.63 3.58 -6.38
C GLY A 68 6.29 4.26 -6.69
N ILE A 69 5.84 5.17 -5.84
CA ILE A 69 4.59 5.92 -6.03
C ILE A 69 4.85 7.15 -6.91
N PRO A 70 4.01 7.40 -7.94
CA PRO A 70 4.13 8.61 -8.76
C PRO A 70 3.99 9.89 -7.93
N ALA A 71 4.84 10.88 -8.20
CA ALA A 71 4.82 12.17 -7.50
C ALA A 71 3.60 13.06 -7.84
N ALA A 72 2.84 12.71 -8.89
CA ALA A 72 1.64 13.42 -9.31
C ALA A 72 0.63 12.45 -9.93
N LYS A 73 -0.67 12.76 -9.79
CA LYS A 73 -1.74 12.08 -10.51
C LYS A 73 -1.58 12.38 -12.00
N VAL A 74 -1.44 11.32 -12.80
CA VAL A 74 -1.30 11.38 -14.28
C VAL A 74 -2.69 11.41 -14.90
#